data_AF-Q0UP56-F1
#
_entry.id   AF-Q0UP56-F1
#
_cell.length_a   1.000
_cell.length_b   1.000
_cell.length_c   1.000
_cell.angle_alpha   90.00
_cell.angle_beta   90.00
_cell.angle_gamma   90.00
#
_symmetry.space_group_name_H-M   'P 1'
#
loop_
_entity.id
_entity.type
_entity.pdbx_description
1 polymer ?
#
loop_
_entity_poly.entity_id
_entity_poly.type
_entity_poly.pdbx_seq_one_letter_code
_entity_poly.pdbx_strand_id
1 'polypeptide(L)'
;MPSGARQEKTKWRYELDWGKGEDDLPMLVQKAQPTIFGGDASPSSQPPAPGNKPTAPASGFFRNMTTFSTLHVSASEPNDPDDDVFRDYDNLFKIFYNYAPSLDAMNIANAYVECKSLLQIADMYDALEVIGPRVDHHLLRFQGRLWKQIAKYPPSYLKFGHMARSKAIFAEAMVHVVGQWPAGINQLRGQISEPVIELIEDKVDELDELKAKIEVKLFRLSLTTSRGERVSPSSNWLDWLAVSLFRQWLAENTNPPPAPILKPASRSITSPRGSETPAPLPPAPAFNTGRIFRLLGQGGSSYLNHDECKRFLRLSPDHYNRDNLRRFERRIEEIKNKAKDTVKPLMRNFLELDLREGGLPYLTCTRIDPQDFPWDGE
;
A
#
# COMPACT_ATOMS: atom_id res chain seq x y z
N MET A 1 -11.81 -41.27 58.83
CA MET A 1 -12.31 -40.41 57.74
C MET A 1 -11.36 -39.22 57.63
N PRO A 2 -10.58 -39.06 56.54
CA PRO A 2 -9.73 -37.88 56.39
C PRO A 2 -10.60 -36.69 56.00
N SER A 3 -10.36 -35.56 56.66
CA SER A 3 -10.99 -34.26 56.39
C SER A 3 -10.57 -33.79 55.00
N GLY A 4 -11.54 -33.57 54.10
CA GLY A 4 -11.30 -33.02 52.78
C GLY A 4 -10.84 -31.58 52.89
N ALA A 5 -9.52 -31.37 52.87
CA ALA A 5 -8.93 -30.05 52.72
C ALA A 5 -9.45 -29.45 51.41
N ARG A 6 -10.32 -28.46 51.53
CA ARG A 6 -10.84 -27.67 50.41
C ARG A 6 -9.63 -26.95 49.80
N GLN A 7 -9.14 -27.45 48.67
CA GLN A 7 -8.07 -26.77 47.93
C GLN A 7 -8.54 -25.34 47.65
N GLU A 8 -7.93 -24.36 48.31
CA GLU A 8 -8.14 -22.97 47.99
C GLU A 8 -7.69 -22.77 46.54
N LYS A 9 -8.65 -22.48 45.66
CA LYS A 9 -8.34 -22.23 44.25
C LYS A 9 -7.44 -21.00 44.21
N THR A 10 -6.21 -21.19 43.72
CA THR A 10 -5.27 -20.11 43.43
C THR A 10 -5.96 -19.06 42.55
N LYS A 11 -6.22 -17.87 43.10
CA LYS A 11 -6.86 -16.76 42.39
C LYS A 11 -5.80 -15.83 41.81
N TRP A 12 -5.53 -15.97 40.53
CA TRP A 12 -4.66 -15.06 39.79
C TRP A 12 -5.30 -13.67 39.72
N ARG A 13 -4.50 -12.63 39.97
CA ARG A 13 -4.90 -11.22 39.81
C ARG A 13 -3.92 -10.56 38.85
N TYR A 14 -4.47 -9.88 37.86
CA TYR A 14 -3.71 -9.09 36.90
C TYR A 14 -4.13 -7.63 37.05
N GLU A 15 -3.17 -6.72 36.87
CA GLU A 15 -3.41 -5.29 36.80
C GLU A 15 -2.80 -4.73 35.51
N LEU A 16 -3.44 -3.70 34.96
CA LEU A 16 -2.93 -3.04 33.77
C LEU A 16 -1.84 -2.06 34.21
N ASP A 17 -0.61 -2.36 33.83
CA ASP A 17 0.55 -1.50 33.98
C ASP A 17 0.62 -0.57 32.78
N TRP A 18 0.51 0.74 33.03
CA TRP A 18 0.52 1.78 31.98
C TRP A 18 1.93 2.15 31.54
N GLY A 19 2.97 1.59 32.17
CA GLY A 19 4.35 1.96 31.89
C GLY A 19 4.76 3.29 32.52
N LYS A 20 5.91 3.81 32.10
CA LYS A 20 6.49 5.06 32.63
C LYS A 20 6.61 6.16 31.58
N GLY A 21 6.59 5.81 30.30
CA GLY A 21 6.62 6.74 29.17
C GLY A 21 5.24 6.92 28.52
N GLU A 22 5.02 8.06 27.85
CA GLU A 22 3.79 8.32 27.08
C GLU A 22 3.58 7.38 25.89
N ASP A 23 4.66 6.74 25.40
CA ASP A 23 4.63 5.80 24.27
C ASP A 23 4.59 4.32 24.72
N ASP A 24 4.55 4.04 26.03
CA ASP A 24 4.51 2.67 26.54
C ASP A 24 3.12 2.05 26.31
N LEU A 25 3.09 0.85 25.72
CA LEU A 25 1.84 0.11 25.55
C LEU A 25 1.41 -0.49 26.89
N PRO A 26 0.16 -0.25 27.34
CA PRO A 26 -0.31 -0.73 28.63
C PRO A 26 -0.41 -2.26 28.62
N MET A 27 0.21 -2.92 29.60
CA MET A 27 0.39 -4.37 29.65
C MET A 27 -0.21 -4.98 30.93
N LEU A 28 -0.85 -6.15 30.81
CA LEU A 28 -1.38 -6.88 31.95
C LEU A 28 -0.25 -7.60 32.69
N VAL A 29 0.04 -7.15 33.90
CA VAL A 29 1.06 -7.73 34.78
C VAL A 29 0.40 -8.49 35.91
N GLN A 30 0.94 -9.66 36.24
CA GLN A 30 0.43 -10.44 37.37
C GLN A 30 0.81 -9.76 38.68
N LYS A 31 -0.19 -9.42 39.50
CA LYS A 31 0.02 -8.87 40.83
C LYS A 31 0.48 -9.96 41.79
N ALA A 32 1.60 -9.75 42.48
CA ALA A 32 2.03 -10.63 43.58
C ALA A 32 0.96 -10.66 44.68
N GLN A 33 0.58 -11.85 45.13
CA GLN A 33 -0.32 -11.98 46.27
C GLN A 33 0.47 -11.73 47.56
N PRO A 34 0.06 -10.78 48.43
CA PRO A 34 0.70 -10.61 49.72
C PRO A 34 0.44 -11.88 50.55
N THR A 35 1.50 -12.58 50.95
CA THR A 35 1.36 -13.70 51.89
C THR A 35 1.14 -13.16 53.30
N ILE A 36 0.35 -13.88 54.10
CA ILE A 36 0.04 -13.55 55.51
C ILE A 36 1.32 -13.40 56.37
N PHE A 37 2.47 -13.91 55.89
CA PHE A 37 3.76 -13.87 56.58
C PHE A 37 4.77 -12.83 56.05
N GLY A 38 4.32 -11.82 55.31
CA GLY A 38 5.19 -10.69 54.95
C GLY A 38 6.34 -11.04 53.99
N GLY A 39 6.21 -12.14 53.25
CA GLY A 39 7.10 -12.48 52.14
C GLY A 39 6.36 -12.31 50.82
N ASP A 40 6.94 -11.60 49.86
CA ASP A 40 6.45 -11.62 48.48
C ASP A 40 6.60 -13.04 47.94
N ALA A 41 5.48 -13.73 47.73
CA ALA A 41 5.50 -14.98 46.99
C ALA A 41 5.81 -14.64 45.53
N SER A 42 6.98 -15.04 45.06
CA SER A 42 7.33 -14.98 43.65
C SER A 42 6.26 -15.74 42.84
N PRO A 43 5.68 -15.13 41.79
CA PRO A 43 4.69 -15.81 40.97
C PRO A 43 5.32 -17.06 40.36
N SER A 44 4.67 -18.21 40.48
CA SER A 44 5.15 -19.44 39.85
C SER A 44 5.18 -19.23 38.33
N SER A 45 6.35 -19.38 37.72
CA SER A 45 6.63 -19.20 36.29
C SER A 45 6.01 -20.27 35.39
N GLN A 46 5.09 -21.09 35.90
CA GLN A 46 4.54 -22.22 35.17
C GLN A 46 3.14 -21.86 34.64
N PRO A 47 2.93 -21.86 33.30
CA PRO A 47 1.58 -21.72 32.75
C PRO A 47 0.70 -22.87 33.25
N PRO A 48 -0.61 -22.62 33.51
CA PRO A 48 -1.52 -23.67 33.93
C PRO A 48 -1.57 -24.77 32.86
N ALA A 49 -1.69 -26.02 33.30
CA ALA A 49 -1.84 -27.15 32.39
C ALA A 49 -3.03 -26.91 31.45
N PRO A 50 -2.91 -27.19 30.13
CA PRO A 50 -3.96 -26.93 29.16
C PRO A 50 -5.22 -27.73 29.53
N GLY A 51 -6.19 -27.06 30.13
CA GLY A 51 -7.52 -27.61 30.38
C GLY A 51 -8.31 -27.60 29.08
N ASN A 52 -8.98 -28.71 28.78
CA ASN A 52 -9.91 -28.78 27.65
C ASN A 52 -10.94 -27.64 27.73
N LYS A 53 -11.19 -27.01 26.58
CA LYS A 53 -12.10 -25.89 26.30
C LYS A 53 -13.27 -25.79 27.31
N PRO A 54 -13.55 -24.61 27.89
CA PRO A 54 -14.82 -24.42 28.58
C PRO A 54 -15.98 -24.59 27.60
N THR A 55 -16.98 -25.38 28.00
CA THR A 55 -18.25 -25.52 27.28
C THR A 55 -18.89 -24.14 27.13
N ALA A 56 -19.33 -23.79 25.91
CA ALA A 56 -19.97 -22.51 25.63
C ALA A 56 -21.11 -22.25 26.64
N PRO A 57 -21.13 -21.12 27.34
CA PRO A 57 -22.24 -20.81 28.22
C PRO A 57 -23.50 -20.59 27.37
N ALA A 58 -24.58 -21.27 27.73
CA ALA A 58 -25.89 -20.99 27.19
C ALA A 58 -26.23 -19.50 27.40
N SER A 59 -26.78 -18.88 26.35
CA SER A 59 -27.33 -17.54 26.35
C SER A 59 -28.12 -17.26 27.64
N GLY A 60 -27.63 -16.32 28.46
CA GLY A 60 -28.40 -15.81 29.60
C GLY A 60 -27.65 -15.68 30.92
N PHE A 61 -26.57 -14.91 30.98
CA PHE A 61 -26.05 -14.35 32.24
C PHE A 61 -25.42 -12.96 32.01
N PHE A 62 -26.24 -11.97 31.67
CA PHE A 62 -25.88 -10.58 31.94
C PHE A 62 -26.26 -10.26 33.39
N ARG A 63 -25.26 -9.93 34.22
CA ARG A 63 -25.50 -9.37 35.55
C ARG A 63 -24.79 -8.01 35.63
N ASN A 64 -25.62 -6.99 35.60
CA ASN A 64 -25.46 -5.56 35.84
C ASN A 64 -24.09 -5.05 36.32
N MET A 65 -23.48 -4.18 35.53
CA MET A 65 -22.77 -3.00 36.03
C MET A 65 -23.64 -1.77 35.76
N THR A 66 -24.38 -1.35 36.79
CA THR A 66 -24.98 -0.02 36.88
C THR A 66 -24.77 0.45 38.29
N THR A 67 -23.92 1.46 38.48
CA THR A 67 -24.19 2.67 39.27
C THR A 67 -23.04 3.64 39.04
N PHE A 68 -23.17 4.50 38.03
CA PHE A 68 -22.73 5.89 38.12
C PHE A 68 -23.72 6.69 37.28
N SER A 69 -24.59 7.44 37.97
CA SER A 69 -25.45 8.43 37.35
C SER A 69 -25.13 9.78 37.95
N THR A 70 -24.58 10.66 37.12
CA THR A 70 -24.85 12.10 37.20
C THR A 70 -25.07 12.58 35.77
N LEU A 71 -26.28 13.07 35.52
CA LEU A 71 -26.75 13.63 34.26
C LEU A 71 -25.89 14.81 33.80
N HIS A 72 -25.44 14.77 32.55
CA HIS A 72 -25.47 15.94 31.68
C HIS A 72 -25.61 15.51 30.21
N VAL A 73 -26.47 16.21 29.48
CA VAL A 73 -26.79 15.97 28.06
C VAL A 73 -25.98 16.95 27.21
N SER A 74 -25.49 16.45 26.07
CA SER A 74 -24.87 17.15 24.91
C SER A 74 -23.41 17.57 25.01
N ALA A 75 -22.52 16.73 24.47
CA ALA A 75 -21.50 17.07 23.46
C ALA A 75 -20.77 15.76 23.09
N SER A 76 -20.35 15.61 21.85
CA SER A 76 -19.39 14.58 21.45
C SER A 76 -18.06 14.84 22.15
N GLU A 77 -17.86 14.25 23.33
CA GLU A 77 -16.58 14.25 24.02
C GLU A 77 -15.60 13.33 23.26
N PRO A 78 -14.32 13.72 23.15
CA PRO A 78 -13.29 12.79 22.70
C PRO A 78 -13.27 11.59 23.66
N ASN A 79 -13.29 10.36 23.13
CA ASN A 79 -13.13 9.14 23.93
C ASN A 79 -11.91 9.30 24.85
N ASP A 80 -12.07 8.94 26.12
CA ASP A 80 -10.95 8.82 27.05
C ASP A 80 -9.98 7.76 26.48
N PRO A 81 -8.67 8.04 26.31
CA PRO A 81 -7.70 7.05 25.84
C PRO A 81 -7.73 5.76 26.67
N ASP A 82 -8.10 5.85 27.95
CA ASP A 82 -8.25 4.69 28.82
C ASP A 82 -9.39 3.77 28.36
N ASP A 83 -10.52 4.34 27.90
CA ASP A 83 -11.67 3.59 27.39
C ASP A 83 -11.35 2.84 26.09
N ASP A 84 -10.54 3.44 25.22
CA ASP A 84 -10.09 2.79 23.98
C ASP A 84 -9.20 1.57 24.28
N VAL A 85 -8.27 1.69 25.25
CA VAL A 85 -7.43 0.57 25.69
C VAL A 85 -8.27 -0.54 26.34
N PHE A 86 -9.23 -0.20 27.20
CA PHE A 86 -10.12 -1.19 27.80
C PHE A 86 -10.97 -1.92 26.76
N ARG A 87 -11.47 -1.21 25.74
CA ARG A 87 -12.16 -1.81 24.60
C ARG A 87 -11.27 -2.80 23.87
N ASP A 88 -10.01 -2.46 23.65
CA ASP A 88 -9.09 -3.31 22.88
C ASP A 88 -8.72 -4.59 23.66
N TYR A 89 -8.53 -4.49 24.97
CA TYR A 89 -8.37 -5.67 25.84
C TYR A 89 -9.63 -6.54 25.89
N ASP A 90 -10.82 -5.94 25.98
CA ASP A 90 -12.08 -6.67 25.91
C ASP A 90 -12.23 -7.39 24.56
N ASN A 91 -11.86 -6.74 23.46
CA ASN A 91 -11.84 -7.33 22.12
C ASN A 91 -10.81 -8.47 21.98
N LEU A 92 -9.62 -8.31 22.56
CA LEU A 92 -8.59 -9.37 22.62
C LEU A 92 -9.15 -10.63 23.29
N PHE A 93 -9.74 -10.47 24.48
CA PHE A 93 -10.34 -11.60 25.20
C PHE A 93 -11.55 -12.18 24.47
N LYS A 94 -12.44 -11.36 23.93
CA LYS A 94 -13.55 -11.82 23.09
C LYS A 94 -13.04 -12.74 21.99
N ILE A 95 -12.00 -12.34 21.26
CA ILE A 95 -11.45 -13.15 20.17
C ILE A 95 -10.85 -14.47 20.70
N PHE A 96 -10.07 -14.45 21.79
CA PHE A 96 -9.54 -15.69 22.40
C PHE A 96 -10.64 -16.67 22.80
N TYR A 97 -11.77 -16.17 23.28
CA TYR A 97 -12.95 -16.97 23.61
C TYR A 97 -13.91 -17.19 22.43
N ASN A 98 -13.48 -16.89 21.19
CA ASN A 98 -14.24 -17.09 19.96
C ASN A 98 -15.55 -16.27 19.88
N TYR A 99 -15.62 -15.13 20.58
CA TYR A 99 -16.65 -14.11 20.43
C TYR A 99 -16.26 -13.07 19.38
N ALA A 100 -17.26 -12.44 18.77
CA ALA A 100 -17.03 -11.37 17.80
C ALA A 100 -16.51 -10.11 18.52
N PRO A 101 -15.44 -9.47 18.02
CA PRO A 101 -14.98 -8.20 18.57
C PRO A 101 -15.99 -7.09 18.26
N SER A 102 -16.04 -6.10 19.14
CA SER A 102 -16.85 -4.90 19.02
C SER A 102 -16.03 -3.82 18.30
N LEU A 103 -16.08 -3.85 16.97
CA LEU A 103 -15.39 -2.92 16.07
C LEU A 103 -16.41 -2.16 15.21
N ASP A 104 -16.10 -0.92 14.83
CA ASP A 104 -16.94 -0.08 13.98
C ASP A 104 -17.14 -0.73 12.60
N ALA A 105 -18.39 -1.05 12.26
CA ALA A 105 -18.76 -1.68 10.99
C ALA A 105 -19.17 -0.67 9.90
N MET A 106 -19.26 0.61 10.24
CA MET A 106 -19.81 1.66 9.37
C MET A 106 -18.73 2.62 8.88
N ASN A 107 -17.88 3.09 9.78
CA ASN A 107 -16.81 4.04 9.47
C ASN A 107 -15.46 3.31 9.38
N ILE A 108 -14.90 3.29 8.16
CA ILE A 108 -13.62 2.63 7.88
C ILE A 108 -12.43 3.31 8.58
N ALA A 109 -12.48 4.63 8.80
CA ALA A 109 -11.41 5.34 9.48
C ALA A 109 -11.33 4.95 10.96
N ASN A 110 -12.48 4.90 11.64
CA ASN A 110 -12.58 4.42 13.00
C ASN A 110 -12.18 2.94 13.08
N ALA A 111 -12.76 2.10 12.22
CA ALA A 111 -12.46 0.67 12.16
C ALA A 111 -10.95 0.41 11.97
N TYR A 112 -10.28 1.19 11.11
CA TYR A 112 -8.84 1.10 10.92
C TYR A 112 -8.06 1.41 12.20
N VAL A 113 -8.42 2.48 12.92
CA VAL A 113 -7.76 2.87 14.17
C VAL A 113 -7.97 1.80 15.25
N GLU A 114 -9.21 1.35 15.46
CA GLU A 114 -9.56 0.31 16.45
C GLU A 114 -8.88 -1.03 16.14
N CYS A 115 -8.85 -1.43 14.86
CA CYS A 115 -8.16 -2.65 14.46
C CYS A 115 -6.64 -2.54 14.66
N LYS A 116 -6.07 -1.35 14.38
CA LYS A 116 -4.63 -1.12 14.53
C LYS A 116 -4.21 -1.19 16.00
N SER A 117 -4.94 -0.55 16.91
CA SER A 117 -4.62 -0.59 18.34
C SER A 117 -4.79 -1.99 18.92
N LEU A 118 -5.84 -2.72 18.52
CA LEU A 118 -6.02 -4.13 18.85
C LEU A 118 -4.86 -5.01 18.37
N LEU A 119 -4.36 -4.80 17.14
CA LEU A 119 -3.20 -5.53 16.61
C LEU A 119 -1.91 -5.19 17.37
N GLN A 120 -1.73 -3.95 17.84
CA GLN A 120 -0.56 -3.57 18.65
C GLN A 120 -0.54 -4.31 20.00
N ILE A 121 -1.70 -4.41 20.67
CA ILE A 121 -1.81 -5.20 21.90
C ILE A 121 -1.58 -6.68 21.59
N ALA A 122 -2.13 -7.20 20.49
CA ALA A 122 -1.93 -8.58 20.08
C ALA A 122 -0.46 -8.92 19.80
N ASP A 123 0.28 -8.02 19.15
CA ASP A 123 1.72 -8.14 18.88
C ASP A 123 2.52 -8.27 20.19
N MET A 124 2.21 -7.45 21.19
CA MET A 124 2.84 -7.50 22.51
C MET A 124 2.68 -8.86 23.21
N TYR A 125 1.58 -9.58 22.95
CA TYR A 125 1.31 -10.91 23.50
C TYR A 125 1.62 -12.06 22.53
N ASP A 126 2.27 -11.80 21.40
CA ASP A 126 2.53 -12.80 20.34
C ASP A 126 1.25 -13.52 19.89
N ALA A 127 0.16 -12.76 19.75
CA ALA A 127 -1.19 -13.26 19.49
C ALA A 127 -1.70 -12.90 18.08
N LEU A 128 -0.84 -12.37 17.19
CA LEU A 128 -1.23 -11.93 15.85
C LEU A 128 -1.88 -13.03 15.01
N GLU A 129 -1.47 -14.29 15.18
CA GLU A 129 -2.06 -15.44 14.48
C GLU A 129 -3.54 -15.65 14.80
N VAL A 130 -3.96 -15.30 16.01
CA VAL A 130 -5.33 -15.48 16.48
C VAL A 130 -6.17 -14.23 16.17
N ILE A 131 -5.58 -13.04 16.35
CA ILE A 131 -6.28 -11.77 16.21
C ILE A 131 -6.34 -11.29 14.75
N GLY A 132 -5.26 -11.47 14.00
CA GLY A 132 -5.12 -11.05 12.60
C GLY A 132 -6.27 -11.50 11.71
N PRO A 133 -6.64 -12.80 11.67
CA PRO A 133 -7.75 -13.28 10.85
C PRO A 133 -9.11 -12.65 11.19
N ARG A 134 -9.35 -12.23 12.44
CA ARG A 134 -10.60 -11.56 12.84
C ARG A 134 -10.64 -10.13 12.38
N VAL A 135 -9.51 -9.43 12.50
CA VAL A 135 -9.34 -8.06 12.03
C VAL A 135 -9.43 -8.00 10.51
N ASP A 136 -8.76 -8.92 9.82
CA ASP A 136 -8.83 -9.07 8.36
C ASP A 136 -10.28 -9.27 7.89
N HIS A 137 -10.98 -10.26 8.46
CA HIS A 137 -12.37 -10.51 8.13
C HIS A 137 -13.27 -9.28 8.39
N HIS A 138 -13.03 -8.53 9.46
CA HIS A 138 -13.78 -7.30 9.74
C HIS A 138 -13.57 -6.24 8.64
N LEU A 139 -12.32 -5.95 8.28
CA LEU A 139 -12.01 -4.91 7.29
C LEU A 139 -12.45 -5.31 5.88
N LEU A 140 -12.30 -6.57 5.48
CA LEU A 140 -12.71 -7.04 4.15
C LEU A 140 -14.22 -6.86 3.89
N ARG A 141 -15.05 -6.71 4.93
CA ARG A 141 -16.48 -6.40 4.78
C ARG A 141 -16.75 -5.00 4.21
N PHE A 142 -15.79 -4.08 4.26
CA PHE A 142 -15.92 -2.77 3.61
C PHE A 142 -15.77 -2.84 2.08
N GLN A 143 -15.27 -3.95 1.53
CA GLN A 143 -15.23 -4.23 0.08
C GLN A 143 -14.57 -3.07 -0.70
N GLY A 144 -15.16 -2.61 -1.80
CA GLY A 144 -14.59 -1.54 -2.64
C GLY A 144 -14.28 -0.22 -1.90
N ARG A 145 -14.91 0.04 -0.74
CA ARG A 145 -14.54 1.20 0.10
C ARG A 145 -13.16 1.02 0.73
N LEU A 146 -12.78 -0.20 1.10
CA LEU A 146 -11.46 -0.54 1.63
C LEU A 146 -10.40 -0.29 0.57
N TRP A 147 -10.57 -0.85 -0.63
CA TRP A 147 -9.60 -0.71 -1.73
C TRP A 147 -9.35 0.75 -2.09
N LYS A 148 -10.41 1.58 -2.10
CA LYS A 148 -10.29 3.04 -2.28
C LYS A 148 -9.50 3.72 -1.15
N GLN A 149 -9.62 3.26 0.10
CA GLN A 149 -8.81 3.76 1.21
C GLN A 149 -7.36 3.31 1.13
N ILE A 150 -7.10 2.05 0.75
CA ILE A 150 -5.73 1.53 0.56
C ILE A 150 -5.00 2.35 -0.49
N ALA A 151 -5.63 2.62 -1.63
CA ALA A 151 -5.05 3.46 -2.68
C ALA A 151 -4.72 4.90 -2.22
N LYS A 152 -5.46 5.41 -1.24
CA LYS A 152 -5.24 6.75 -0.67
C LYS A 152 -4.11 6.79 0.36
N TYR A 153 -3.93 5.72 1.13
CA TYR A 153 -2.90 5.63 2.17
C TYR A 153 -2.08 4.32 2.09
N PRO A 154 -1.39 4.03 0.97
CA PRO A 154 -0.76 2.72 0.78
C PRO A 154 0.27 2.33 1.85
N PRO A 155 1.21 3.21 2.28
CA PRO A 155 2.19 2.84 3.30
C PRO A 155 1.56 2.40 4.63
N SER A 156 0.50 3.08 5.05
CA SER A 156 -0.21 2.78 6.30
C SER A 156 -0.91 1.42 6.23
N TYR A 157 -1.59 1.15 5.11
CA TYR A 157 -2.26 -0.14 4.90
C TYR A 157 -1.27 -1.29 4.62
N LEU A 158 -0.07 -1.01 4.10
CA LEU A 158 0.97 -2.01 3.95
C LEU A 158 1.47 -2.49 5.33
N LYS A 159 1.79 -1.55 6.23
CA LYS A 159 2.12 -1.86 7.62
C LYS A 159 1.00 -2.64 8.32
N PHE A 160 -0.24 -2.17 8.15
CA PHE A 160 -1.41 -2.83 8.72
C PHE A 160 -1.57 -4.26 8.19
N GLY A 161 -1.51 -4.45 6.87
CA GLY A 161 -1.68 -5.75 6.23
C GLY A 161 -0.62 -6.75 6.67
N HIS A 162 0.60 -6.28 6.90
CA HIS A 162 1.68 -7.07 7.47
C HIS A 162 1.38 -7.51 8.91
N MET A 163 1.01 -6.58 9.80
CA MET A 163 0.66 -6.91 11.19
C MET A 163 -0.56 -7.85 11.28
N ALA A 164 -1.58 -7.63 10.46
CA ALA A 164 -2.78 -8.46 10.42
C ALA A 164 -2.55 -9.83 9.73
N ARG A 165 -1.38 -10.05 9.13
CA ARG A 165 -1.09 -11.17 8.22
C ARG A 165 -2.16 -11.33 7.11
N SER A 166 -2.72 -10.20 6.66
CA SER A 166 -3.78 -10.15 5.65
C SER A 166 -3.15 -10.15 4.25
N LYS A 167 -3.29 -11.26 3.53
CA LYS A 167 -2.77 -11.40 2.16
C LYS A 167 -3.38 -10.38 1.20
N ALA A 168 -4.69 -10.15 1.30
CA ALA A 168 -5.40 -9.24 0.41
C ALA A 168 -5.03 -7.77 0.65
N ILE A 169 -5.03 -7.31 1.91
CA ILE A 169 -4.70 -5.92 2.25
C ILE A 169 -3.22 -5.64 1.96
N PHE A 170 -2.34 -6.58 2.30
CA PHE A 170 -0.91 -6.46 2.04
C PHE A 170 -0.61 -6.40 0.54
N ALA A 171 -1.16 -7.32 -0.26
CA ALA A 171 -0.92 -7.35 -1.70
C ALA A 171 -1.44 -6.08 -2.39
N GLU A 172 -2.66 -5.63 -2.06
CA GLU A 172 -3.23 -4.39 -2.60
C GLU A 172 -2.31 -3.21 -2.30
N ALA A 173 -1.92 -3.04 -1.03
CA ALA A 173 -1.06 -1.94 -0.59
C ALA A 173 0.34 -2.00 -1.23
N MET A 174 0.91 -3.21 -1.35
CA MET A 174 2.24 -3.43 -1.95
C MET A 174 2.28 -2.99 -3.41
N VAL A 175 1.27 -3.34 -4.21
CA VAL A 175 1.19 -2.92 -5.62
C VAL A 175 1.17 -1.40 -5.74
N HIS A 176 0.44 -0.72 -4.86
CA HIS A 176 0.41 0.75 -4.82
C HIS A 176 1.75 1.36 -4.40
N VAL A 177 2.42 0.78 -3.40
CA VAL A 177 3.73 1.26 -2.91
C VAL A 177 4.79 1.10 -3.99
N VAL A 178 4.90 -0.08 -4.61
CA VAL A 178 5.85 -0.36 -5.70
C VAL A 178 5.60 0.55 -6.90
N GLY A 179 4.34 0.72 -7.31
CA GLY A 179 3.99 1.60 -8.43
C GLY A 179 4.34 3.08 -8.20
N GLN A 180 4.42 3.52 -6.94
CA GLN A 180 4.69 4.90 -6.54
C GLN A 180 6.09 5.10 -5.94
N TRP A 181 6.92 4.07 -5.93
CA TRP A 181 8.24 4.13 -5.33
C TRP A 181 9.10 5.23 -6.00
N PRO A 182 9.88 6.03 -5.24
CA PRO A 182 10.13 5.98 -3.78
C PRO A 182 9.25 6.91 -2.93
N ALA A 183 8.08 7.36 -3.39
CA ALA A 183 7.30 8.39 -2.69
C ALA A 183 6.90 8.04 -1.24
N GLY A 184 6.74 6.74 -0.94
CA GLY A 184 6.37 6.24 0.40
C GLY A 184 7.54 5.90 1.33
N ILE A 185 8.80 6.02 0.88
CA ILE A 185 9.96 5.48 1.61
C ILE A 185 10.10 6.04 3.03
N ASN A 186 9.87 7.35 3.21
CA ASN A 186 10.02 8.02 4.51
C ASN A 186 8.97 7.57 5.53
N GLN A 187 7.81 7.06 5.08
CA GLN A 187 6.76 6.56 5.96
C GLN A 187 6.98 5.09 6.35
N LEU A 188 7.77 4.35 5.57
CA LEU A 188 8.00 2.92 5.75
C LEU A 188 9.31 2.63 6.48
N ARG A 189 10.38 3.39 6.18
CA ARG A 189 11.69 3.16 6.77
C ARG A 189 11.64 3.28 8.30
N GLY A 190 12.09 2.23 8.98
CA GLY A 190 12.06 2.13 10.45
C GLY A 190 10.68 1.88 11.07
N GLN A 191 9.64 1.69 10.25
CA GLN A 191 8.26 1.45 10.71
C GLN A 191 7.74 0.06 10.38
N ILE A 192 8.39 -0.64 9.45
CA ILE A 192 8.12 -2.03 9.05
C ILE A 192 9.41 -2.84 9.12
N SER A 193 9.30 -4.17 9.13
CA SER A 193 10.44 -5.07 9.18
C SER A 193 11.32 -4.96 7.92
N GLU A 194 12.64 -5.08 8.07
CA GLU A 194 13.61 -5.02 6.97
C GLU A 194 13.28 -5.94 5.78
N PRO A 195 12.84 -7.22 5.98
CA PRO A 195 12.49 -8.09 4.87
C PRO A 195 11.36 -7.56 3.97
N VAL A 196 10.46 -6.73 4.50
CA VAL A 196 9.41 -6.11 3.70
C VAL A 196 9.97 -4.95 2.86
N ILE A 197 10.97 -4.23 3.36
CA ILE A 197 11.67 -3.19 2.59
C ILE A 197 12.46 -3.84 1.45
N GLU A 198 13.22 -4.90 1.74
CA GLU A 198 13.95 -5.68 0.73
C GLU A 198 13.00 -6.19 -0.36
N LEU A 199 11.85 -6.75 0.03
CA LEU A 199 10.82 -7.18 -0.92
C LEU A 199 10.27 -6.04 -1.78
N ILE A 200 10.07 -4.84 -1.22
CA ILE A 200 9.64 -3.67 -2.02
C ILE A 200 10.71 -3.35 -3.06
N GLU A 201 11.97 -3.29 -2.66
CA GLU A 201 13.09 -2.98 -3.55
C GLU A 201 13.21 -4.02 -4.68
N ASP A 202 13.13 -5.32 -4.35
CA ASP A 202 13.10 -6.40 -5.34
C ASP A 202 11.95 -6.24 -6.35
N LYS A 203 10.73 -5.95 -5.87
CA LYS A 203 9.57 -5.74 -6.75
C LYS A 203 9.66 -4.47 -7.59
N VAL A 204 10.33 -3.44 -7.10
CA VAL A 204 10.62 -2.23 -7.86
C VAL A 204 11.61 -2.55 -8.98
N ASP A 205 12.67 -3.30 -8.68
CA ASP A 205 13.66 -3.72 -9.67
C ASP A 205 13.04 -4.61 -10.75
N GLU A 206 12.18 -5.58 -10.38
CA GLU A 206 11.40 -6.39 -11.33
C GLU A 206 10.54 -5.52 -12.26
N LEU A 207 9.88 -4.50 -11.71
CA LEU A 207 9.04 -3.58 -12.47
C LEU A 207 9.88 -2.72 -13.43
N ASP A 208 11.03 -2.25 -12.99
CA ASP A 208 11.94 -1.44 -13.81
C ASP A 208 12.61 -2.27 -14.92
N GLU A 209 12.98 -3.52 -14.65
CA GLU A 209 13.44 -4.44 -15.68
C GLU A 209 12.35 -4.67 -16.75
N LEU A 210 11.10 -4.86 -16.32
CA LEU A 210 9.97 -5.02 -17.24
C LEU A 210 9.73 -3.77 -18.09
N LYS A 211 9.81 -2.57 -17.50
CA LYS A 211 9.73 -1.29 -18.24
C LYS A 211 10.85 -1.20 -19.27
N ALA A 212 12.10 -1.43 -18.88
CA ALA A 212 13.27 -1.37 -19.77
C ALA A 212 13.15 -2.37 -20.93
N LYS A 213 12.74 -3.61 -20.66
CA LYS A 213 12.49 -4.64 -21.67
C LYS A 213 11.43 -4.22 -22.68
N ILE A 214 10.37 -3.57 -22.22
CA ILE A 214 9.29 -3.09 -23.09
C ILE A 214 9.71 -1.87 -23.88
N GLU A 215 10.44 -0.94 -23.27
CA GLU A 215 11.03 0.22 -23.95
C GLU A 215 11.93 -0.22 -25.12
N VAL A 216 12.83 -1.18 -24.89
CA VAL A 216 13.68 -1.75 -25.95
C VAL A 216 12.84 -2.35 -27.09
N LYS A 217 11.74 -3.05 -26.76
CA LYS A 217 10.84 -3.60 -27.79
C LYS A 217 10.12 -2.50 -28.57
N LEU A 218 9.66 -1.44 -27.89
CA LEU A 218 9.00 -0.29 -28.49
C LEU A 218 9.92 0.43 -29.48
N PHE A 219 11.19 0.67 -29.12
CA PHE A 219 12.17 1.27 -30.03
C PHE A 219 12.49 0.41 -31.25
N ARG A 220 12.43 -0.93 -31.10
CA ARG A 220 12.66 -1.89 -32.19
C ARG A 220 11.46 -2.07 -33.12
N LEU A 221 10.30 -1.50 -32.79
CA LEU A 221 9.13 -1.52 -33.67
C LEU A 221 9.46 -0.90 -35.03
N SER A 222 8.86 -1.47 -36.06
CA SER A 222 9.03 -1.07 -37.44
C SER A 222 7.82 -1.55 -38.24
N LEU A 223 7.57 -0.88 -39.36
CA LEU A 223 6.57 -1.28 -40.34
C LEU A 223 7.25 -2.10 -41.44
N THR A 224 6.45 -2.89 -42.15
CA THR A 224 6.91 -3.69 -43.29
C THR A 224 6.23 -3.24 -44.57
N THR A 225 6.96 -3.28 -45.69
CA THR A 225 6.41 -3.06 -47.02
C THR A 225 5.50 -4.24 -47.41
N SER A 226 4.78 -4.13 -48.54
CA SER A 226 4.01 -5.25 -49.09
C SER A 226 4.85 -6.48 -49.44
N ARG A 227 6.17 -6.30 -49.61
CA ARG A 227 7.14 -7.38 -49.85
C ARG A 227 7.65 -8.04 -48.55
N GLY A 228 7.22 -7.55 -47.38
CA GLY A 228 7.68 -8.03 -46.07
C GLY A 228 9.01 -7.42 -45.60
N GLU A 229 9.62 -6.55 -46.39
CA GLU A 229 10.87 -5.87 -46.02
C GLU A 229 10.62 -4.74 -45.02
N ARG A 230 11.57 -4.47 -44.13
CA ARG A 230 11.48 -3.34 -43.20
C ARG A 230 11.47 -2.01 -43.95
N VAL A 231 10.65 -1.07 -43.49
CA VAL A 231 10.63 0.29 -44.05
C VAL A 231 11.95 1.00 -43.79
N SER A 232 12.47 1.65 -44.82
CA SER A 232 13.71 2.40 -44.81
C SER A 232 13.55 3.66 -45.66
N PRO A 233 14.44 4.64 -45.54
CA PRO A 233 14.39 5.85 -46.37
C PRO A 233 14.32 5.57 -47.87
N SER A 234 15.01 4.53 -48.33
CA SER A 234 15.09 4.15 -49.74
C SER A 234 13.93 3.26 -50.21
N SER A 235 13.28 2.51 -49.31
CA SER A 235 12.20 1.59 -49.68
C SER A 235 10.83 2.25 -49.66
N ASN A 236 10.49 2.96 -48.58
CA ASN A 236 9.24 3.71 -48.48
C ASN A 236 9.42 4.87 -47.50
N TRP A 237 9.72 6.05 -48.06
CA TRP A 237 9.99 7.26 -47.31
C TRP A 237 8.86 7.67 -46.36
N LEU A 238 7.60 7.61 -46.80
CA LEU A 238 6.45 8.05 -46.00
C LEU A 238 6.20 7.11 -44.81
N ASP A 239 6.27 5.79 -45.03
CA ASP A 239 6.10 4.81 -43.96
C ASP A 239 7.30 4.87 -42.98
N TRP A 240 8.51 5.11 -43.49
CA TRP A 240 9.69 5.33 -42.66
C TRP A 240 9.57 6.59 -41.80
N LEU A 241 9.06 7.70 -42.35
CA LEU A 241 8.78 8.92 -41.59
C LEU A 241 7.81 8.67 -40.43
N ALA A 242 6.80 7.81 -40.61
CA ALA A 242 5.86 7.47 -39.55
C ALA A 242 6.56 6.74 -38.39
N VAL A 243 7.45 5.78 -38.72
CA VAL A 243 8.28 5.09 -37.71
C VAL A 243 9.22 6.07 -37.01
N SER A 244 9.84 7.00 -37.74
CA SER A 244 10.74 8.01 -37.19
C SER A 244 10.02 8.96 -36.23
N LEU A 245 8.83 9.45 -36.59
CA LEU A 245 8.02 10.31 -35.73
C LEU A 245 7.62 9.56 -34.44
N PHE A 246 7.18 8.31 -34.54
CA PHE A 246 6.84 7.51 -33.37
C PHE A 246 8.03 7.32 -32.42
N ARG A 247 9.22 7.01 -32.95
CA ARG A 247 10.44 6.84 -32.14
C ARG A 247 10.88 8.14 -31.47
N GLN A 248 10.77 9.27 -32.18
CA GLN A 248 11.05 10.59 -31.60
C GLN A 248 10.09 10.87 -30.44
N TRP A 249 8.79 10.69 -30.67
CA TRP A 249 7.77 10.88 -29.64
C TRP A 249 8.02 9.97 -28.44
N LEU A 250 8.39 8.70 -28.66
CA LEU A 250 8.73 7.78 -27.58
C LEU A 250 9.92 8.29 -26.78
N ALA A 251 11.02 8.65 -27.44
CA ALA A 251 12.23 9.14 -26.80
C ALA A 251 12.00 10.42 -25.99
N GLU A 252 11.19 11.35 -26.48
CA GLU A 252 10.84 12.59 -25.77
C GLU A 252 9.98 12.35 -24.52
N ASN A 253 9.22 11.25 -24.48
CA ASN A 253 8.31 10.93 -23.39
C ASN A 253 8.85 9.87 -22.43
N THR A 254 9.84 9.06 -22.80
CA THR A 254 10.44 8.04 -21.91
C THR A 254 11.79 8.41 -21.35
N ASN A 255 12.48 9.41 -21.92
CA ASN A 255 13.71 9.92 -21.34
C ASN A 255 13.43 11.08 -20.37
N PRO A 256 14.07 11.09 -19.18
CA PRO A 256 13.99 12.24 -18.30
C PRO A 256 14.59 13.47 -19.00
N PRO A 257 14.05 14.67 -18.75
CA PRO A 257 14.63 15.89 -19.30
C PRO A 257 16.09 16.01 -18.85
N PRO A 258 17.00 16.48 -19.74
CA PRO A 258 18.40 16.64 -19.39
C PRO A 258 18.51 17.56 -18.17
N ALA A 259 19.35 17.17 -17.20
CA ALA A 259 19.58 17.97 -16.01
C ALA A 259 20.04 19.39 -16.44
N PRO A 260 19.46 20.46 -15.87
CA PRO A 260 19.84 21.81 -16.23
C PRO A 260 21.33 22.03 -15.92
N ILE A 261 22.11 22.28 -16.97
CA ILE A 261 23.57 22.47 -16.90
C ILE A 261 23.92 23.73 -16.08
N LEU A 262 22.99 24.70 -16.03
CA LEU A 262 23.15 25.92 -15.26
C LEU A 262 22.54 25.73 -13.88
N LYS A 263 23.40 25.73 -12.85
CA LYS A 263 22.97 25.96 -11.46
C LYS A 263 22.09 27.21 -11.46
N PRO A 264 20.90 27.20 -10.84
CA PRO A 264 20.10 28.41 -10.74
C PRO A 264 20.96 29.48 -10.06
N ALA A 265 21.20 30.58 -10.77
CA ALA A 265 21.87 31.73 -10.20
C ALA A 265 21.06 32.14 -8.97
N SER A 266 21.68 31.98 -7.79
CA SER A 266 21.20 32.54 -6.54
C SER A 266 20.80 33.99 -6.82
N ARG A 267 19.50 34.28 -6.82
CA ARG A 267 19.02 35.65 -6.72
C ARG A 267 19.31 36.09 -5.29
N SER A 268 20.53 36.56 -5.09
CA SER A 268 20.99 37.28 -3.91
C SER A 268 20.09 38.50 -3.72
N ILE A 269 19.06 38.38 -2.90
CA ILE A 269 18.43 39.53 -2.24
C ILE A 269 19.25 39.78 -0.98
N THR A 270 19.86 40.95 -0.94
CA THR A 270 20.70 41.48 0.13
C THR A 270 19.98 41.50 1.49
N SER A 271 20.54 40.82 2.49
CA SER A 271 20.45 41.16 3.93
C SER A 271 21.55 40.42 4.71
N PRO A 272 22.40 41.10 5.51
CA PRO A 272 23.46 40.44 6.26
C PRO A 272 23.10 40.31 7.74
N ARG A 273 22.64 39.13 8.17
CA ARG A 273 22.89 38.58 9.53
C ARG A 273 22.20 37.22 9.71
N GLY A 274 22.94 36.25 10.23
CA GLY A 274 22.39 34.99 10.72
C GLY A 274 22.97 33.78 9.99
N SER A 275 23.72 32.97 10.73
CA SER A 275 24.21 31.66 10.32
C SER A 275 23.04 30.70 10.07
N GLU A 276 22.68 30.48 8.80
CA GLU A 276 21.80 29.39 8.41
C GLU A 276 22.39 28.69 7.19
N THR A 277 22.72 27.41 7.38
CA THR A 277 23.03 26.47 6.30
C THR A 277 21.93 26.50 5.24
N PRO A 278 22.25 26.64 3.94
CA PRO A 278 21.22 26.65 2.90
C PRO A 278 20.49 25.31 2.88
N ALA A 279 19.17 25.35 3.08
CA ALA A 279 18.32 24.17 2.99
C ALA A 279 18.50 23.48 1.63
N PRO A 280 18.61 22.14 1.56
CA PRO A 280 18.70 21.42 0.30
C PRO A 280 17.47 21.72 -0.56
N LEU A 281 17.70 22.01 -1.85
CA LEU A 281 16.62 22.13 -2.84
C LEU A 281 15.81 20.81 -2.85
N PRO A 282 14.47 20.86 -2.97
CA PRO A 282 13.67 19.65 -3.07
C PRO A 282 14.14 18.85 -4.31
N PRO A 283 14.26 17.51 -4.18
CA PRO A 283 14.63 16.67 -5.32
C PRO A 283 13.64 16.86 -6.46
N ALA A 284 14.14 16.83 -7.70
CA ALA A 284 13.28 16.90 -8.87
C ALA A 284 12.22 15.77 -8.80
N PRO A 285 10.95 16.03 -9.14
CA PRO A 285 9.92 15.01 -9.11
C PRO A 285 10.35 13.82 -9.97
N ALA A 286 10.27 12.61 -9.42
CA ALA A 286 10.65 11.39 -10.11
C ALA A 286 9.92 11.30 -11.45
N PHE A 287 10.67 10.99 -12.52
CA PHE A 287 10.13 10.91 -13.87
C PHE A 287 9.27 9.64 -14.00
N ASN A 288 7.95 9.79 -13.84
CA ASN A 288 7.02 8.67 -13.88
C ASN A 288 6.66 8.31 -15.34
N THR A 289 7.38 7.35 -15.90
CA THR A 289 7.12 6.77 -17.24
C THR A 289 5.83 5.96 -17.30
N GLY A 290 5.25 5.57 -16.16
CA GLY A 290 4.02 4.78 -16.07
C GLY A 290 2.86 5.40 -16.84
N ARG A 291 2.67 6.72 -16.73
CA ARG A 291 1.64 7.46 -17.49
C ARG A 291 1.81 7.30 -18.99
N ILE A 292 3.04 7.30 -19.49
CA ILE A 292 3.36 7.19 -20.92
C ILE A 292 3.08 5.78 -21.43
N PHE A 293 3.46 4.75 -20.67
CA PHE A 293 3.09 3.37 -21.00
C PHE A 293 1.57 3.15 -21.03
N ARG A 294 0.83 3.80 -20.13
CA ARG A 294 -0.65 3.77 -20.15
C ARG A 294 -1.22 4.46 -21.39
N LEU A 295 -0.63 5.57 -21.81
CA LEU A 295 -1.02 6.28 -23.03
C LEU A 295 -0.81 5.40 -24.28
N LEU A 296 0.35 4.73 -24.36
CA LEU A 296 0.64 3.72 -25.38
C LEU A 296 -0.39 2.58 -25.38
N GLY A 297 -0.82 2.12 -24.19
CA GLY A 297 -1.81 1.06 -24.03
C GLY A 297 -3.23 1.49 -24.43
N GLN A 298 -3.59 2.76 -24.22
CA GLN A 298 -4.86 3.32 -24.69
C GLN A 298 -4.90 3.32 -26.23
N GLY A 299 -3.85 3.82 -26.87
CA GLY A 299 -3.77 3.95 -28.33
C GLY A 299 -4.77 4.98 -28.86
N GLY A 300 -5.11 4.91 -30.15
CA GLY A 300 -6.06 5.83 -30.78
C GLY A 300 -5.61 7.29 -30.66
N SER A 301 -6.51 8.25 -30.48
CA SER A 301 -6.17 9.70 -30.49
C SER A 301 -5.43 10.23 -29.25
N SER A 302 -4.97 9.36 -28.34
CA SER A 302 -4.33 9.75 -27.07
C SER A 302 -2.93 10.36 -27.24
N TYR A 303 -2.24 10.04 -28.34
CA TYR A 303 -0.96 10.62 -28.77
C TYR A 303 -0.80 10.50 -30.28
N LEU A 304 0.03 11.33 -30.90
CA LEU A 304 0.23 11.38 -32.35
C LEU A 304 -1.12 11.46 -33.08
N ASN A 305 -1.91 12.47 -32.72
CA ASN A 305 -3.24 12.69 -33.28
C ASN A 305 -3.18 13.35 -34.68
N HIS A 306 -4.34 13.64 -35.27
CA HIS A 306 -4.44 14.28 -36.59
C HIS A 306 -3.61 15.56 -36.68
N ASP A 307 -3.71 16.44 -35.69
CA ASP A 307 -3.07 17.75 -35.70
C ASP A 307 -1.55 17.62 -35.61
N GLU A 308 -1.04 16.70 -34.80
CA GLU A 308 0.39 16.40 -34.70
C GLU A 308 0.93 15.78 -36.00
N CYS A 309 0.23 14.80 -36.58
CA CYS A 309 0.61 14.18 -37.86
C CYS A 309 0.63 15.21 -39.00
N LYS A 310 -0.39 16.07 -39.05
CA LYS A 310 -0.50 17.16 -40.04
C LYS A 310 0.58 18.21 -39.86
N ARG A 311 0.87 18.61 -38.62
CA ARG A 311 1.95 19.56 -38.31
C ARG A 311 3.31 19.01 -38.72
N PHE A 312 3.57 17.73 -38.46
CA PHE A 312 4.81 17.07 -38.86
C PHE A 312 4.97 17.00 -40.38
N LEU A 313 3.95 16.52 -41.11
CA LEU A 313 4.04 16.41 -42.57
C LEU A 313 4.15 17.77 -43.29
N ARG A 314 3.63 18.85 -42.71
CA ARG A 314 3.81 20.22 -43.25
C ARG A 314 5.28 20.66 -43.28
N LEU A 315 6.16 20.04 -42.48
CA LEU A 315 7.60 20.28 -42.52
C LEU A 315 8.27 19.69 -43.77
N SER A 316 7.57 18.84 -44.53
CA SER A 316 8.02 18.28 -45.80
C SER A 316 7.03 18.68 -46.91
N PRO A 317 7.13 19.91 -47.44
CA PRO A 317 6.16 20.44 -48.42
C PRO A 317 5.96 19.54 -49.63
N ASP A 318 7.02 18.91 -50.12
CA ASP A 318 7.00 18.02 -51.29
C ASP A 318 6.15 16.75 -51.09
N HIS A 319 5.89 16.39 -49.83
CA HIS A 319 5.11 15.20 -49.47
C HIS A 319 3.76 15.54 -48.84
N TYR A 320 3.49 16.82 -48.57
CA TYR A 320 2.25 17.26 -47.93
C TYR A 320 1.11 17.40 -48.95
N ASN A 321 0.27 16.36 -49.02
CA ASN A 321 -1.01 16.39 -49.71
C ASN A 321 -2.06 15.54 -48.96
N ARG A 322 -3.34 15.65 -49.34
CA ARG A 322 -4.44 14.98 -48.63
C ARG A 322 -4.29 13.47 -48.60
N ASP A 323 -3.81 12.86 -49.67
CA ASP A 323 -3.73 11.41 -49.79
C ASP A 323 -2.54 10.85 -49.01
N ASN A 324 -1.39 11.54 -49.02
CA ASN A 324 -0.23 11.22 -48.21
C ASN A 324 -0.50 11.39 -46.72
N LEU A 325 -1.21 12.44 -46.31
CA LEU A 325 -1.61 12.62 -44.91
C LEU A 325 -2.46 11.44 -44.42
N ARG A 326 -3.48 11.04 -45.19
CA ARG A 326 -4.32 9.86 -44.86
C ARG A 326 -3.50 8.56 -44.77
N ARG A 327 -2.56 8.36 -45.70
CA ARG A 327 -1.67 7.17 -45.69
C ARG A 327 -0.75 7.18 -44.47
N PHE A 328 -0.17 8.32 -44.15
CA PHE A 328 0.71 8.50 -43.00
C PHE A 328 -0.02 8.23 -41.68
N GLU A 329 -1.22 8.80 -41.49
CA GLU A 329 -2.04 8.53 -40.30
C GLU A 329 -2.37 7.05 -40.15
N ARG A 330 -2.69 6.37 -41.24
CA ARG A 330 -2.93 4.92 -41.23
C ARG A 330 -1.69 4.15 -40.78
N ARG A 331 -0.48 4.59 -41.17
CA ARG A 331 0.79 3.97 -40.74
C ARG A 331 1.13 4.27 -39.29
N ILE A 332 0.85 5.49 -38.84
CA ILE A 332 0.95 5.86 -37.42
C ILE A 332 0.01 4.98 -36.60
N GLU A 333 -1.23 4.76 -37.05
CA GLU A 333 -2.16 3.87 -36.35
C GLU A 333 -1.67 2.41 -36.34
N GLU A 334 -1.06 1.93 -37.43
CA GLU A 334 -0.47 0.59 -37.48
C GLU A 334 0.66 0.40 -36.45
N ILE A 335 1.58 1.36 -36.32
CA ILE A 335 2.65 1.28 -35.30
C ILE A 335 2.10 1.44 -33.88
N LYS A 336 1.05 2.25 -33.69
CA LYS A 336 0.38 2.41 -32.38
C LYS A 336 -0.30 1.14 -31.93
N ASN A 337 -0.91 0.38 -32.85
CA ASN A 337 -1.46 -0.95 -32.54
C ASN A 337 -0.35 -1.94 -32.12
N LYS A 338 0.79 -1.97 -32.83
CA LYS A 338 1.95 -2.77 -32.42
C LYS A 338 2.50 -2.34 -31.06
N ALA A 339 2.53 -1.03 -30.77
CA ALA A 339 2.97 -0.50 -29.49
C ALA A 339 2.02 -0.89 -28.36
N LYS A 340 0.70 -0.78 -28.59
CA LYS A 340 -0.35 -1.22 -27.67
C LYS A 340 -0.19 -2.70 -27.31
N ASP A 341 0.08 -3.57 -28.29
CA ASP A 341 0.36 -4.98 -28.05
C ASP A 341 1.64 -5.20 -27.22
N THR A 342 2.67 -4.38 -27.47
CA THR A 342 3.96 -4.48 -26.79
C THR A 342 3.85 -4.10 -25.31
N VAL A 343 3.03 -3.10 -24.96
CA VAL A 343 2.87 -2.63 -23.57
C VAL A 343 1.85 -3.44 -22.75
N LYS A 344 1.12 -4.40 -23.37
CA LYS A 344 0.13 -5.25 -22.68
C LYS A 344 0.57 -5.79 -21.31
N PRO A 345 1.83 -6.27 -21.12
CA PRO A 345 2.26 -6.75 -19.81
C PRO A 345 2.21 -5.70 -18.70
N LEU A 346 2.48 -4.42 -19.01
CA LEU A 346 2.40 -3.30 -18.06
C LEU A 346 0.97 -2.85 -17.77
N MET A 347 0.02 -3.22 -18.64
CA MET A 347 -1.39 -2.83 -18.53
C MET A 347 -2.21 -3.78 -17.66
N ARG A 348 -1.58 -4.84 -17.12
CA ARG A 348 -2.23 -5.72 -16.16
C ARG A 348 -2.51 -4.96 -14.86
N ASN A 349 -3.66 -5.23 -14.27
CA ASN A 349 -4.02 -4.73 -12.95
C ASN A 349 -4.10 -5.92 -12.00
N PHE A 350 -3.29 -5.90 -10.94
CA PHE A 350 -3.34 -6.88 -9.86
C PHE A 350 -4.00 -6.32 -8.58
N LEU A 351 -4.69 -5.18 -8.71
CA LEU A 351 -5.48 -4.60 -7.63
C LEU A 351 -6.91 -5.17 -7.62
N GLU A 352 -7.46 -5.34 -6.43
CA GLU A 352 -8.89 -5.55 -6.17
C GLU A 352 -9.68 -4.24 -6.37
N LEU A 353 -9.01 -3.07 -6.33
CA LEU A 353 -9.60 -1.80 -6.69
C LEU A 353 -10.12 -1.78 -8.14
N ASP A 354 -11.40 -1.49 -8.31
CA ASP A 354 -12.01 -1.24 -9.61
C ASP A 354 -11.56 0.12 -10.18
N LEU A 355 -10.80 0.08 -11.28
CA LEU A 355 -10.23 1.26 -11.94
C LEU A 355 -11.18 1.94 -12.95
N ARG A 356 -12.45 1.53 -13.03
CA ARG A 356 -13.45 2.13 -13.96
C ARG A 356 -13.72 3.61 -13.71
N GLU A 357 -13.54 4.10 -12.48
CA GLU A 357 -13.85 5.49 -12.07
C GLU A 357 -12.70 6.49 -12.27
N GLY A 358 -11.61 6.08 -12.91
CA GLY A 358 -10.43 6.94 -13.11
C GLY A 358 -9.18 6.14 -12.82
N GLY A 359 -8.43 5.81 -13.88
CA GLY A 359 -7.22 5.01 -13.75
C GLY A 359 -6.15 5.71 -12.90
N LEU A 360 -5.28 4.92 -12.30
CA LEU A 360 -4.16 5.41 -11.50
C LEU A 360 -3.03 5.95 -12.40
N PRO A 361 -2.28 6.99 -11.97
CA PRO A 361 -1.23 7.61 -12.77
C PRO A 361 0.05 6.76 -12.88
N TYR A 362 0.15 5.71 -12.07
CA TYR A 362 1.25 4.74 -12.04
C TYR A 362 0.82 3.36 -12.55
N LEU A 363 1.78 2.45 -12.64
CA LEU A 363 1.57 1.07 -13.07
C LEU A 363 1.14 0.19 -11.89
N THR A 364 0.25 -0.75 -12.15
CA THR A 364 -0.34 -1.67 -11.15
C THR A 364 -0.17 -3.14 -11.56
N CYS A 365 0.85 -3.39 -12.38
CA CYS A 365 1.18 -4.69 -12.96
C CYS A 365 2.13 -5.53 -12.10
N THR A 366 2.57 -5.01 -10.95
CA THR A 366 3.33 -5.78 -9.97
C THR A 366 2.44 -6.88 -9.42
N ARG A 367 2.96 -8.11 -9.39
CA ARG A 367 2.25 -9.27 -8.85
C ARG A 367 2.94 -9.69 -7.57
N ILE A 368 2.13 -9.96 -6.54
CA ILE A 368 2.58 -10.52 -5.27
C ILE A 368 2.25 -12.01 -5.29
N ASP A 369 3.28 -12.84 -5.19
CA ASP A 369 3.18 -14.29 -5.19
C ASP A 369 3.13 -14.84 -3.76
N PRO A 370 2.68 -16.09 -3.55
CA PRO A 370 2.57 -16.67 -2.21
C PRO A 370 3.88 -16.68 -1.39
N GLN A 371 5.03 -16.73 -2.07
CA GLN A 371 6.35 -16.68 -1.43
C GLN A 371 6.74 -15.28 -0.95
N ASP A 372 6.04 -14.24 -1.43
CA ASP A 372 6.31 -12.84 -1.09
C ASP A 372 5.63 -12.44 0.23
N PHE A 373 4.88 -13.34 0.89
CA PHE A 373 4.29 -13.07 2.21
C PHE A 373 5.31 -13.41 3.31
N PRO A 374 5.84 -12.42 4.07
CA PRO A 374 6.93 -12.64 5.01
C PRO A 374 6.62 -13.64 6.13
N TRP A 375 5.34 -13.79 6.49
CA TRP A 375 4.87 -14.64 7.59
C TRP A 375 4.49 -16.07 7.16
N ASP A 376 4.56 -16.42 5.88
CA ASP A 376 4.28 -17.78 5.41
C ASP A 376 5.54 -18.69 5.45
N GLY A 377 6.72 -18.11 5.71
CA GLY A 377 8.02 -18.82 5.79
C GLY A 377 8.55 -19.05 7.20
N GLU A 378 7.80 -18.63 8.23
CA GLU A 378 8.10 -18.87 9.65
C GLU A 378 7.66 -20.26 10.14
#